data_AF-A0A1N7IFN2-F1
#
_entry.id   AF-A0A1N7IFN2-F1
#
_cell.length_a   1.000
_cell.length_b   1.000
_cell.length_c   1.000
_cell.angle_alpha   90.00
_cell.angle_beta   90.00
_cell.angle_gamma   90.00
#
_symmetry.space_group_name_H-M   'P 1'
#
loop_
_entity.id
_entity.type
_entity.pdbx_description
1 polymer ?
#
loop_
_entity_poly.entity_id
_entity_poly.type
_entity_poly.pdbx_seq_one_letter_code
_entity_poly.pdbx_strand_id
1 'polypeptide(L)'
;MKRNYLLLTLFIFLFSFIQAQTITFVSEQTHKPLPKVSVFGKDGSILAYSDIDGKIDKQSIAPSQEKFQLVYNNFPVATLSYSELNQDVIKINDQVKEIETIVIKNTKPAKYIIIKGNFNAYVTVNGKLNSYADGIVTYIFDNKTKNLKSSNVEQYRVFRLVEPKNEKKETSSWDYGNSLKIPKLKNVGNPEEYKTKRNTIKELKGDRKDQIEVTGAALQEKEFSLFGFRFFDIRTILNMSFEKGSGKNLKDFLEYNEVAFVKLKHKSEPNYNQIILYNNFYPTELDFSNSNDIESVKFDKEKSNYKTQYWKEPSFPNMQTIFSSFFKDDLKEQENKK
;
A
#
# COMPACT_ATOMS: atom_id res chain seq x y z
N MET A 1 5.46 -17.65 53.23
CA MET A 1 4.78 -18.43 52.15
C MET A 1 3.78 -17.62 51.33
N LYS A 2 2.84 -16.85 51.91
CA LYS A 2 1.77 -16.14 51.15
C LYS A 2 2.25 -15.10 50.12
N ARG A 3 3.39 -14.41 50.35
CA ARG A 3 3.94 -13.39 49.43
C ARG A 3 4.51 -13.97 48.13
N ASN A 4 4.97 -15.21 48.13
CA ASN A 4 5.52 -15.87 46.95
C ASN A 4 4.40 -16.34 46.01
N TYR A 5 3.24 -16.74 46.54
CA TYR A 5 2.07 -17.10 45.74
C TYR A 5 1.47 -15.88 45.01
N LEU A 6 1.45 -14.70 45.65
CA LEU A 6 0.95 -13.47 45.00
C LEU A 6 1.80 -13.08 43.78
N LEU A 7 3.13 -13.15 43.93
CA LEU A 7 4.09 -12.93 42.84
C LEU A 7 3.95 -13.98 41.72
N LEU A 8 3.76 -15.25 42.08
CA LEU A 8 3.53 -16.32 41.10
C LEU A 8 2.22 -16.12 40.32
N THR A 9 1.15 -15.71 41.01
CA THR A 9 -0.16 -15.44 40.40
C THR A 9 -0.10 -14.22 39.49
N LEU A 10 0.62 -13.16 39.89
CA LEU A 10 0.90 -11.99 39.07
C LEU A 10 1.73 -12.36 37.83
N PHE A 11 2.74 -13.21 37.98
CA PHE A 11 3.53 -13.71 36.86
C PHE A 11 2.70 -14.57 35.90
N ILE A 12 1.82 -15.44 36.39
CA ILE A 12 0.90 -16.22 35.55
C ILE A 12 -0.07 -15.29 34.79
N PHE A 13 -0.60 -14.25 35.45
CA PHE A 13 -1.44 -13.24 34.81
C PHE A 13 -0.68 -12.45 33.74
N LEU A 14 0.56 -12.03 34.04
CA LEU A 14 1.43 -11.35 33.07
C LEU A 14 1.81 -12.26 31.90
N PHE A 15 2.03 -13.56 32.13
CA PHE A 15 2.31 -14.54 31.06
C PHE A 15 1.09 -14.80 30.18
N SER A 16 -0.14 -14.77 30.71
CA SER A 16 -1.35 -14.84 29.88
C SER A 16 -1.55 -13.61 28.98
N PHE A 17 -1.00 -12.45 29.34
CA PHE A 17 -0.99 -11.26 28.47
C PHE A 17 0.09 -11.31 27.37
N ILE A 18 1.03 -12.27 27.44
CA ILE A 18 2.08 -12.50 26.42
C ILE A 18 1.63 -13.60 25.42
N GLN A 19 0.35 -13.95 25.37
CA GLN A 19 -0.21 -14.55 24.16
C GLN A 19 0.15 -13.61 23.00
N ALA A 20 0.91 -14.09 22.00
CA ALA A 20 1.44 -13.25 20.94
C ALA A 20 0.29 -12.46 20.31
N GLN A 21 0.27 -11.14 20.53
CA GLN A 21 -0.78 -10.24 20.05
C GLN A 21 -0.69 -10.02 18.54
N THR A 22 0.28 -10.66 17.89
CA THR A 22 0.61 -10.49 16.49
C THR A 22 0.65 -11.84 15.76
N ILE A 23 0.29 -11.83 14.48
CA ILE A 23 0.57 -12.92 13.53
C ILE A 23 1.76 -12.47 12.67
N THR A 24 2.74 -13.34 12.47
CA THR A 24 3.89 -13.07 11.60
C THR A 24 3.78 -13.88 10.31
N PHE A 25 3.76 -13.22 9.16
CA PHE A 25 3.85 -13.88 7.86
C PHE A 25 5.32 -14.04 7.47
N VAL A 26 5.69 -15.25 7.04
CA VAL A 26 7.05 -15.55 6.57
C VAL A 26 7.00 -16.29 5.24
N SER A 27 8.05 -16.12 4.44
CA SER A 27 8.26 -16.87 3.20
C SER A 27 8.48 -18.34 3.53
N GLU A 28 7.76 -19.23 2.86
CA GLU A 28 7.99 -20.67 3.00
C GLU A 28 9.40 -21.07 2.52
N GLN A 29 9.94 -20.37 1.51
CA GLN A 29 11.26 -20.65 0.95
C GLN A 29 12.39 -20.13 1.84
N THR A 30 12.33 -18.86 2.22
CA THR A 30 13.45 -18.16 2.88
C THR A 30 13.29 -18.07 4.40
N HIS A 31 12.11 -18.36 4.93
CA HIS A 31 11.75 -18.18 6.34
C HIS A 31 11.88 -16.73 6.85
N LYS A 32 12.10 -15.77 5.94
CA LYS A 32 12.15 -14.35 6.26
C LYS A 32 10.75 -13.75 6.37
N PRO A 33 10.56 -12.70 7.17
CA PRO A 33 9.30 -11.99 7.23
C PRO A 33 8.83 -11.46 5.88
N LEU A 34 7.53 -11.55 5.63
CA LEU A 34 6.87 -11.04 4.43
C LEU A 34 6.11 -9.76 4.76
N PRO A 35 6.63 -8.59 4.38
CA PRO A 35 5.91 -7.34 4.56
C PRO A 35 4.81 -7.20 3.52
N LYS A 36 3.82 -6.33 3.76
CA LYS A 36 2.74 -5.99 2.83
C LYS A 36 1.79 -7.14 2.44
N VAL A 37 1.72 -8.19 3.24
CA VAL A 37 0.67 -9.21 3.14
C VAL A 37 -0.64 -8.56 3.58
N SER A 38 -1.63 -8.55 2.69
CA SER A 38 -2.97 -8.04 2.96
C SER A 38 -3.88 -9.18 3.40
N VAL A 39 -4.63 -8.98 4.47
CA VAL A 39 -5.64 -9.94 4.94
C VAL A 39 -7.03 -9.41 4.60
N PHE A 40 -7.72 -10.10 3.70
CA PHE A 40 -9.09 -9.78 3.31
C PHE A 40 -10.09 -10.61 4.13
N GLY A 41 -11.13 -9.96 4.65
CA GLY A 41 -12.30 -10.61 5.23
C GLY A 41 -13.25 -11.15 4.16
N LYS A 42 -14.29 -11.87 4.59
CA LYS A 42 -15.26 -12.50 3.67
C LYS A 42 -16.06 -11.51 2.83
N ASP A 43 -16.16 -10.26 3.30
CA ASP A 43 -16.88 -9.18 2.64
C ASP A 43 -15.98 -8.29 1.76
N GLY A 44 -14.74 -8.71 1.52
CA GLY A 44 -13.77 -7.96 0.72
C GLY A 44 -13.14 -6.77 1.44
N SER A 45 -13.41 -6.58 2.73
CA SER A 45 -12.70 -5.59 3.53
C SER A 45 -11.26 -6.02 3.80
N ILE A 46 -10.33 -5.07 3.73
CA ILE A 46 -8.95 -5.28 4.13
C ILE A 46 -8.84 -5.04 5.62
N LEU A 47 -8.57 -6.11 6.36
CA LEU A 47 -8.56 -6.12 7.82
C LEU A 47 -7.20 -5.75 8.39
N ALA A 48 -6.12 -6.17 7.73
CA ALA A 48 -4.76 -5.93 8.16
C ALA A 48 -3.77 -5.91 6.99
N TYR A 49 -2.65 -5.23 7.23
CA TYR A 49 -1.46 -5.22 6.37
C TYR A 49 -0.23 -5.50 7.21
N SER A 50 0.62 -6.44 6.77
CA SER A 50 1.85 -6.73 7.49
C SER A 50 2.87 -5.60 7.35
N ASP A 51 3.50 -5.24 8.46
CA ASP A 51 4.59 -4.28 8.52
C ASP A 51 5.90 -4.82 7.91
N ILE A 52 6.98 -4.04 7.96
CA ILE A 52 8.30 -4.47 7.47
C ILE A 52 8.85 -5.75 8.15
N ASP A 53 8.39 -6.06 9.36
CA ASP A 53 8.74 -7.27 10.11
C ASP A 53 7.73 -8.42 9.88
N GLY A 54 6.84 -8.28 8.88
CA GLY A 54 5.86 -9.27 8.49
C GLY A 54 4.71 -9.45 9.48
N LYS A 55 4.50 -8.50 10.40
CA LYS A 55 3.54 -8.64 11.50
C LYS A 55 2.24 -7.90 11.27
N ILE A 56 1.15 -8.50 11.74
CA ILE A 56 -0.16 -7.86 11.91
C ILE A 56 -0.68 -8.06 13.33
N ASP A 57 -1.53 -7.16 13.80
CA ASP A 57 -2.23 -7.30 15.07
C ASP A 57 -3.39 -8.32 14.96
N LYS A 58 -3.43 -9.29 15.88
CA LYS A 58 -4.52 -10.29 15.96
C LYS A 58 -5.88 -9.65 16.25
N GLN A 59 -5.91 -8.50 16.92
CA GLN A 59 -7.15 -7.79 17.25
C GLN A 59 -7.94 -7.36 16.01
N SER A 60 -7.26 -7.21 14.86
CA SER A 60 -7.89 -6.89 13.58
C SER A 60 -8.61 -8.08 12.95
N ILE A 61 -8.45 -9.29 13.51
CA ILE A 61 -8.95 -10.55 12.96
C ILE A 61 -10.05 -11.12 13.86
N ALA A 62 -11.31 -11.05 13.41
CA ALA A 62 -12.45 -11.54 14.17
C ALA A 62 -12.85 -12.98 13.76
N PRO A 63 -13.14 -13.90 14.70
CA PRO A 63 -13.60 -15.26 14.38
C PRO A 63 -14.85 -15.32 13.47
N SER A 64 -15.73 -14.32 13.57
CA SER A 64 -16.97 -14.22 12.79
C SER A 64 -16.78 -14.04 11.27
N GLN A 65 -15.56 -13.72 10.83
CA GLN A 65 -15.21 -13.67 9.41
C GLN A 65 -15.09 -15.07 8.80
N GLU A 66 -14.86 -16.12 9.62
CA GLU A 66 -14.73 -17.53 9.26
C GLU A 66 -13.57 -17.87 8.31
N LYS A 67 -13.45 -17.17 7.19
CA LYS A 67 -12.43 -17.32 6.15
C LYS A 67 -11.78 -15.98 5.82
N PHE A 68 -10.51 -16.04 5.48
CA PHE A 68 -9.66 -14.92 5.17
C PHE A 68 -8.88 -15.20 3.89
N GLN A 69 -8.85 -14.27 2.96
CA GLN A 69 -8.00 -14.36 1.78
C GLN A 69 -6.72 -13.57 2.02
N LEU A 70 -5.57 -14.24 1.90
CA LEU A 70 -4.27 -13.60 1.94
C LEU A 70 -3.87 -13.17 0.53
N VAL A 71 -3.49 -11.90 0.40
CA VAL A 71 -2.97 -11.33 -0.84
C VAL A 71 -1.56 -10.84 -0.59
N TYR A 72 -0.62 -11.25 -1.44
CA TYR A 72 0.76 -10.80 -1.41
C TYR A 72 1.19 -10.36 -2.81
N ASN A 73 1.83 -9.19 -2.92
CA ASN A 73 2.24 -8.59 -4.20
C ASN A 73 1.13 -8.53 -5.26
N ASN A 74 -0.12 -8.28 -4.83
CA ASN A 74 -1.34 -8.23 -5.66
C ASN A 74 -1.79 -9.59 -6.23
N PHE A 75 -1.33 -10.71 -5.67
CA PHE A 75 -1.82 -12.05 -6.00
C PHE A 75 -2.44 -12.72 -4.77
N PRO A 76 -3.57 -13.43 -4.93
CA PRO A 76 -4.08 -14.28 -3.86
C PRO A 76 -3.12 -15.44 -3.65
N VAL A 77 -2.64 -15.61 -2.42
CA VAL A 77 -1.64 -16.63 -2.06
C VAL A 77 -2.19 -17.73 -1.16
N ALA A 78 -3.24 -17.45 -0.39
CA ALA A 78 -3.91 -18.44 0.43
C ALA A 78 -5.35 -18.01 0.78
N THR A 79 -6.18 -18.99 1.10
CA THR A 79 -7.46 -18.76 1.79
C THR A 79 -7.45 -19.61 3.05
N LEU A 80 -7.52 -18.97 4.22
CA LEU A 80 -7.37 -19.60 5.52
C LEU A 80 -8.65 -19.44 6.35
N SER A 81 -9.01 -20.46 7.11
CA SER A 81 -9.98 -20.35 8.20
C SER A 81 -9.43 -19.51 9.36
N TYR A 82 -10.31 -19.08 10.28
CA TYR A 82 -9.85 -18.40 11.50
C TYR A 82 -8.83 -19.22 12.30
N SER A 83 -9.04 -20.53 12.46
CA SER A 83 -8.09 -21.39 13.18
C SER A 83 -6.72 -21.51 12.51
N GLU A 84 -6.69 -21.45 11.17
CA GLU A 84 -5.44 -21.47 10.41
C GLU A 84 -4.72 -20.11 10.43
N LEU A 85 -5.48 -19.01 10.43
CA LEU A 85 -4.93 -17.65 10.52
C LEU A 85 -4.51 -17.28 11.96
N ASN A 86 -5.16 -17.83 12.98
CA ASN A 86 -4.88 -17.52 14.39
C ASN A 86 -3.67 -18.31 14.95
N GLN A 87 -2.63 -18.43 14.13
CA GLN A 87 -1.34 -18.99 14.50
C GLN A 87 -0.32 -17.87 14.67
N ASP A 88 0.74 -18.10 15.44
CA ASP A 88 1.76 -17.06 15.68
C ASP A 88 2.60 -16.77 14.43
N VAL A 89 2.84 -17.81 13.61
CA VAL A 89 3.58 -17.73 12.36
C VAL A 89 2.82 -18.42 11.25
N ILE A 90 2.68 -17.75 10.11
CA ILE A 90 2.06 -18.29 8.91
C ILE A 90 3.09 -18.29 7.79
N LYS A 91 3.33 -19.46 7.21
CA LYS A 91 4.18 -19.61 6.04
C LYS A 91 3.35 -19.38 4.79
N ILE A 92 3.82 -18.51 3.91
CA ILE A 92 3.20 -18.22 2.62
C ILE A 92 4.14 -18.73 1.53
N ASN A 93 3.58 -19.50 0.59
CA ASN A 93 4.25 -19.76 -0.66
C ASN A 93 4.30 -18.45 -1.46
N ASP A 94 5.46 -17.80 -1.42
CA ASP A 94 5.73 -16.49 -1.98
C ASP A 94 6.23 -16.56 -3.42
N GLN A 95 5.95 -17.64 -4.16
CA GLN A 95 6.20 -17.80 -5.60
C GLN A 95 5.42 -16.82 -6.49
N VAL A 96 5.04 -15.66 -5.96
CA VAL A 96 4.64 -14.53 -6.78
C VAL A 96 5.78 -14.24 -7.73
N LYS A 97 5.47 -14.26 -9.04
CA LYS A 97 6.36 -13.93 -10.16
C LYS A 97 7.41 -12.90 -9.74
N GLU A 98 8.67 -13.22 -10.04
CA GLU A 98 9.77 -12.27 -9.92
C GLU A 98 9.35 -10.94 -10.57
N ILE A 99 9.65 -9.84 -9.90
CA ILE A 99 9.56 -8.52 -10.52
C ILE A 99 10.42 -8.62 -11.77
N GLU A 100 9.79 -8.50 -12.94
CA GLU A 100 10.48 -8.61 -14.21
C GLU A 100 11.67 -7.66 -14.23
N THR A 101 12.80 -8.12 -14.77
CA THR A 101 14.00 -7.31 -14.90
C THR A 101 13.66 -5.99 -15.58
N ILE A 102 13.97 -4.87 -14.91
CA ILE A 102 13.72 -3.54 -15.46
C ILE A 102 14.46 -3.42 -16.78
N VAL A 103 13.73 -3.14 -17.87
CA VAL A 103 14.34 -3.05 -19.19
C VAL A 103 15.14 -1.75 -19.27
N ILE A 104 16.46 -1.87 -19.38
CA ILE A 104 17.36 -0.72 -19.55
C ILE A 104 17.52 -0.45 -21.06
N LYS A 105 16.91 0.64 -21.56
CA LYS A 105 16.92 0.97 -23.00
C LYS A 105 18.20 1.70 -23.45
N ASN A 106 18.73 2.59 -22.62
CA ASN A 106 19.97 3.32 -22.88
C ASN A 106 20.75 3.49 -21.57
N THR A 107 22.07 3.55 -21.64
CA THR A 107 22.96 3.73 -20.47
C THR A 107 23.92 4.90 -20.62
N LYS A 108 23.90 5.59 -21.77
CA LYS A 108 24.81 6.71 -22.04
C LYS A 108 24.54 7.87 -21.06
N PRO A 109 25.57 8.63 -20.66
CA PRO A 109 25.38 9.82 -19.85
C PRO A 109 24.36 10.76 -20.50
N ALA A 110 23.28 11.03 -19.78
CA ALA A 110 22.18 11.85 -20.25
C ALA A 110 21.73 12.84 -19.17
N LYS A 111 20.95 13.85 -19.58
CA LYS A 111 20.44 14.87 -18.66
C LYS A 111 19.40 14.31 -17.68
N TYR A 112 18.60 13.33 -18.11
CA TYR A 112 17.49 12.79 -17.33
C TYR A 112 17.57 11.27 -17.17
N ILE A 113 17.03 10.80 -16.05
CA ILE A 113 16.69 9.40 -15.81
C ILE A 113 15.17 9.30 -15.91
N ILE A 114 14.68 8.42 -16.76
CA ILE A 114 13.26 8.19 -17.00
C ILE A 114 12.91 6.81 -16.46
N ILE A 115 11.95 6.76 -15.54
CA ILE A 115 11.45 5.53 -14.94
C ILE A 115 9.98 5.40 -15.30
N LYS A 116 9.67 4.43 -16.16
CA LYS A 116 8.31 4.08 -16.53
C LYS A 116 7.88 2.84 -15.78
N GLY A 117 6.61 2.79 -15.40
CA GLY A 117 6.08 1.63 -14.70
C GLY A 117 4.57 1.64 -14.55
N ASN A 118 4.08 0.54 -13.99
CA ASN A 118 2.69 0.36 -13.65
C ASN A 118 2.42 0.97 -12.27
N PHE A 119 1.24 1.55 -12.09
CA PHE A 119 0.74 1.95 -10.76
C PHE A 119 -0.63 1.36 -10.50
N ASN A 120 -0.92 1.13 -9.22
CA ASN A 120 -2.29 0.99 -8.74
C ASN A 120 -2.47 1.87 -7.49
N ALA A 121 -3.68 2.38 -7.32
CA ALA A 121 -4.07 3.21 -6.19
C ALA A 121 -5.48 2.85 -5.76
N TYR A 122 -5.73 2.80 -4.46
CA TYR A 122 -7.07 2.55 -3.94
C TYR A 122 -7.29 3.23 -2.60
N VAL A 123 -8.56 3.49 -2.32
CA VAL A 123 -9.02 4.04 -1.06
C VAL A 123 -9.96 3.04 -0.41
N THR A 124 -9.75 2.79 0.88
CA THR A 124 -10.69 2.03 1.71
C THR A 124 -11.28 2.90 2.80
N VAL A 125 -12.53 2.66 3.15
CA VAL A 125 -13.21 3.26 4.30
C VAL A 125 -13.66 2.14 5.22
N ASN A 126 -13.14 2.14 6.45
CA ASN A 126 -13.34 1.06 7.44
C ASN A 126 -13.01 -0.32 6.84
N GLY A 127 -11.90 -0.39 6.11
CA GLY A 127 -11.42 -1.59 5.43
C GLY A 127 -12.12 -1.92 4.11
N LYS A 128 -13.33 -1.43 3.86
CA LYS A 128 -14.04 -1.69 2.60
C LYS A 128 -13.51 -0.83 1.47
N LEU A 129 -13.37 -1.40 0.28
CA LEU A 129 -13.03 -0.63 -0.92
C LEU A 129 -14.02 0.52 -1.11
N ASN A 130 -13.53 1.68 -1.50
CA ASN A 130 -14.32 2.83 -1.88
C ASN A 130 -14.09 3.19 -3.35
N SER A 131 -12.84 3.19 -3.78
CA SER A 131 -12.43 3.51 -5.14
C SER A 131 -11.08 2.89 -5.47
N TYR A 132 -10.85 2.63 -6.76
CA TYR A 132 -9.64 2.02 -7.27
C TYR A 132 -9.25 2.65 -8.59
N ALA A 133 -7.95 2.77 -8.85
CA ALA A 133 -7.41 3.14 -10.15
C ALA A 133 -6.13 2.38 -10.42
N ASP A 134 -5.85 2.14 -11.69
CA ASP A 134 -4.58 1.61 -12.15
C ASP A 134 -4.16 2.23 -13.46
N GLY A 135 -2.90 2.06 -13.83
CA GLY A 135 -2.38 2.69 -15.04
C GLY A 135 -0.88 2.59 -15.21
N ILE A 136 -0.39 3.38 -16.16
CA ILE A 136 1.01 3.53 -16.52
C ILE A 136 1.40 4.99 -16.27
N VAL A 137 2.52 5.17 -15.58
CA VAL A 137 3.07 6.50 -15.27
C VAL A 137 4.57 6.49 -15.49
N THR A 138 5.07 7.60 -15.99
CA THR A 138 6.49 7.85 -16.27
C THR A 138 7.00 9.01 -15.42
N TYR A 139 8.02 8.74 -14.62
CA TYR A 139 8.70 9.70 -13.76
C TYR A 139 10.01 10.14 -14.39
N ILE A 140 10.26 11.45 -14.39
CA ILE A 140 11.48 12.03 -14.95
C ILE A 140 12.29 12.64 -13.81
N PHE A 141 13.51 12.15 -13.63
CA PHE A 141 14.46 12.65 -12.65
C PHE A 141 15.62 13.37 -13.35
N ASP A 142 16.12 14.42 -12.71
CA ASP A 142 17.37 15.04 -13.13
C ASP A 142 18.56 14.13 -12.81
N ASN A 143 19.38 13.78 -13.80
CA ASN A 143 20.43 12.78 -13.59
C ASN A 143 21.55 13.29 -12.67
N LYS A 144 21.77 14.61 -12.56
CA LYS A 144 22.80 15.18 -11.70
C LYS A 144 22.36 15.24 -10.24
N THR A 145 21.17 15.77 -9.99
CA THR A 145 20.64 16.05 -8.65
C THR A 145 19.78 14.91 -8.08
N LYS A 146 19.34 13.98 -8.94
CA LYS A 146 18.39 12.90 -8.63
C LYS A 146 17.01 13.39 -8.17
N ASN A 147 16.72 14.67 -8.33
CA ASN A 147 15.44 15.27 -7.99
C ASN A 147 14.38 14.95 -9.05
N LEU A 148 13.17 14.64 -8.61
CA LEU A 148 12.02 14.46 -9.49
C LEU A 148 11.65 15.79 -10.17
N LYS A 149 11.58 15.77 -11.50
CA LYS A 149 11.20 16.91 -12.35
C LYS A 149 9.73 16.89 -12.74
N SER A 150 9.22 15.73 -13.14
CA SER A 150 7.82 15.58 -13.55
C SER A 150 7.32 14.14 -13.38
N SER A 151 6.00 14.00 -13.35
CA SER A 151 5.28 12.73 -13.31
C SER A 151 4.21 12.79 -14.38
N ASN A 152 4.29 11.88 -15.35
CA ASN A 152 3.50 11.90 -16.58
C ASN A 152 2.65 10.65 -16.63
N VAL A 153 1.34 10.79 -16.46
CA VAL A 153 0.41 9.66 -16.59
C VAL A 153 0.19 9.41 -18.07
N GLU A 154 0.42 8.18 -18.52
CA GLU A 154 0.27 7.80 -19.94
C GLU A 154 -1.11 7.23 -20.22
N GLN A 155 -1.55 6.28 -19.37
CA GLN A 155 -2.84 5.60 -19.49
C GLN A 155 -3.31 5.19 -18.10
N TYR A 156 -4.63 5.12 -17.89
CA TYR A 156 -5.21 4.71 -16.62
C TYR A 156 -6.66 4.26 -16.75
N ARG A 157 -7.11 3.43 -15.81
CA ARG A 157 -8.50 3.09 -15.56
C ARG A 157 -8.89 3.56 -14.17
N VAL A 158 -10.14 3.99 -14.02
CA VAL A 158 -10.71 4.31 -12.71
C VAL A 158 -11.95 3.45 -12.50
N PHE A 159 -12.09 2.91 -11.30
CA PHE A 159 -13.19 2.09 -10.87
C PHE A 159 -13.82 2.70 -9.62
N ARG A 160 -15.15 2.75 -9.61
CA ARG A 160 -15.96 3.27 -8.49
C ARG A 160 -17.00 2.23 -8.10
N LEU A 161 -17.34 2.20 -6.82
CA LEU A 161 -18.53 1.47 -6.40
C LEU A 161 -19.80 2.19 -6.89
N VAL A 162 -20.82 1.43 -7.28
CA VAL A 162 -22.12 1.97 -7.65
C VAL A 162 -22.73 2.67 -6.43
N GLU A 163 -22.87 4.00 -6.53
CA GLU A 163 -23.67 4.85 -5.63
C GLU A 163 -23.17 5.04 -4.18
N PRO A 164 -22.10 5.84 -3.99
CA PRO A 164 -21.84 6.45 -2.69
C PRO A 164 -22.99 7.40 -2.32
N LYS A 165 -23.61 7.19 -1.14
CA LYS A 165 -24.73 8.03 -0.67
C LYS A 165 -24.32 9.49 -0.46
N ASN A 166 -23.05 9.74 -0.13
CA ASN A 166 -22.48 11.08 0.07
C ASN A 166 -23.26 11.94 1.08
N GLU A 167 -23.69 11.34 2.18
CA GLU A 167 -24.42 12.02 3.23
C GLU A 167 -23.50 12.99 3.98
N LYS A 168 -23.84 14.29 3.96
CA LYS A 168 -22.97 15.40 4.40
C LYS A 168 -22.33 15.23 5.79
N LYS A 169 -22.97 14.49 6.69
CA LYS A 169 -22.56 14.32 8.10
C LYS A 169 -22.21 12.88 8.46
N GLU A 170 -22.14 11.99 7.47
CA GLU A 170 -21.80 10.58 7.64
C GLU A 170 -20.61 10.28 6.73
N THR A 171 -19.41 10.44 7.27
CA THR A 171 -18.16 10.38 6.50
C THR A 171 -17.86 8.98 5.98
N SER A 172 -18.48 7.93 6.52
CA SER A 172 -18.43 6.56 5.99
C SER A 172 -19.12 6.40 4.64
N SER A 173 -20.08 7.27 4.32
CA SER A 173 -20.93 7.17 3.13
C SER A 173 -20.35 7.88 1.89
N TRP A 174 -19.24 8.61 2.06
CA TRP A 174 -18.68 9.49 1.05
C TRP A 174 -17.93 8.74 -0.04
N ASP A 175 -17.92 9.33 -1.23
CA ASP A 175 -17.02 8.97 -2.31
C ASP A 175 -15.65 9.63 -2.09
N TYR A 176 -14.65 8.81 -1.80
CA TYR A 176 -13.27 9.26 -1.65
C TYR A 176 -12.45 9.07 -2.92
N GLY A 177 -13.02 8.73 -4.07
CA GLY A 177 -12.20 8.51 -5.26
C GLY A 177 -11.53 9.76 -5.82
N ASN A 178 -11.94 10.96 -5.42
CA ASN A 178 -11.13 12.18 -5.62
C ASN A 178 -9.79 12.16 -4.85
N SER A 179 -9.66 11.30 -3.85
CA SER A 179 -8.42 11.08 -3.09
C SER A 179 -7.46 10.11 -3.80
N LEU A 180 -7.90 9.45 -4.88
CA LEU A 180 -7.00 8.65 -5.72
C LEU A 180 -5.90 9.54 -6.28
N LYS A 181 -4.66 9.11 -6.08
CA LYS A 181 -3.46 9.83 -6.50
C LYS A 181 -2.45 8.84 -7.09
N ILE A 182 -1.63 9.34 -8.01
CA ILE A 182 -0.46 8.58 -8.44
C ILE A 182 0.59 8.54 -7.31
N PRO A 183 1.42 7.49 -7.24
CA PRO A 183 2.52 7.40 -6.29
C PRO A 183 3.45 8.63 -6.36
N LYS A 184 3.91 9.12 -5.20
CA LYS A 184 4.73 10.34 -5.10
C LYS A 184 6.20 10.03 -4.85
N LEU A 185 6.95 9.77 -5.93
CA LEU A 185 8.36 9.35 -5.88
C LEU A 185 9.36 10.50 -5.62
N LYS A 186 8.94 11.55 -4.93
CA LYS A 186 9.67 12.84 -4.85
C LYS A 186 11.13 12.67 -4.44
N ASN A 187 11.38 11.88 -3.40
CA ASN A 187 12.72 11.72 -2.81
C ASN A 187 13.26 10.29 -3.01
N VAL A 188 12.71 9.49 -3.94
CA VAL A 188 13.22 8.13 -4.20
C VAL A 188 14.67 8.17 -4.71
N GLY A 189 15.07 9.24 -5.40
CA GLY A 189 16.44 9.43 -5.84
C GLY A 189 17.43 9.76 -4.72
N ASN A 190 16.94 10.29 -3.60
CA ASN A 190 17.71 10.63 -2.39
C ASN A 190 16.92 10.22 -1.14
N PRO A 191 16.80 8.91 -0.81
CA PRO A 191 15.90 8.44 0.25
C PRO A 191 16.14 9.08 1.63
N GLU A 192 17.37 9.49 1.92
CA GLU A 192 17.75 10.20 3.15
C GLU A 192 16.97 11.52 3.35
N GLU A 193 16.52 12.16 2.27
CA GLU A 193 15.73 13.39 2.35
C GLU A 193 14.32 13.18 2.92
N TYR A 194 13.86 11.93 3.05
CA TYR A 194 12.64 11.62 3.80
C TYR A 194 12.81 11.79 5.32
N LYS A 195 14.05 11.90 5.81
CA LYS A 195 14.35 12.08 7.24
C LYS A 195 13.95 13.48 7.65
N THR A 196 12.90 13.57 8.46
CA THR A 196 12.45 14.81 9.07
C THR A 196 12.26 14.60 10.57
N LYS A 197 12.00 15.67 11.34
CA LYS A 197 11.67 15.55 12.76
C LYS A 197 10.40 14.71 13.05
N ARG A 198 9.58 14.43 12.03
CA ARG A 198 8.29 13.72 12.16
C ARG A 198 8.31 12.31 11.58
N ASN A 199 9.42 11.89 10.99
CA ASN A 199 9.52 10.61 10.30
C ASN A 199 10.64 9.76 10.89
N THR A 200 10.40 8.45 10.97
CA THR A 200 11.41 7.44 11.27
C THR A 200 11.77 6.71 9.99
N ILE A 201 13.05 6.40 9.82
CA ILE A 201 13.54 5.58 8.70
C ILE A 201 14.10 4.29 9.25
N LYS A 202 13.66 3.15 8.70
CA LYS A 202 14.18 1.82 8.99
C LYS A 202 14.65 1.19 7.69
N GLU A 203 15.78 0.50 7.73
CA GLU A 203 16.28 -0.29 6.60
C GLU A 203 16.18 -1.77 6.94
N LEU A 204 15.73 -2.57 5.98
CA LEU A 204 15.73 -4.03 6.05
C LEU A 204 16.55 -4.60 4.89
N LYS A 205 17.58 -5.38 5.23
CA LYS A 205 18.36 -6.13 4.24
C LYS A 205 17.69 -7.47 3.96
N GLY A 206 17.05 -7.59 2.81
CA GLY A 206 16.36 -8.80 2.40
C GLY A 206 17.27 -9.80 1.68
N ASP A 207 16.74 -10.98 1.35
CA ASP A 207 17.50 -11.96 0.55
C ASP A 207 17.58 -11.59 -0.92
N ARG A 208 16.53 -10.96 -1.45
CA ARG A 208 16.40 -10.58 -2.86
C ARG A 208 16.51 -9.08 -3.09
N LYS A 209 16.01 -8.27 -2.14
CA LYS A 209 15.97 -6.80 -2.23
C LYS A 209 16.20 -6.17 -0.87
N ASP A 210 16.83 -5.00 -0.85
CA ASP A 210 16.91 -4.16 0.33
C ASP A 210 15.72 -3.20 0.35
N GLN A 211 15.20 -2.91 1.54
CA GLN A 211 14.01 -2.08 1.71
C GLN A 211 14.30 -0.92 2.66
N ILE A 212 13.74 0.25 2.33
CA ILE A 212 13.68 1.41 3.22
C ILE A 212 12.21 1.65 3.55
N GLU A 213 11.88 1.60 4.84
CA GLU A 213 10.60 2.04 5.37
C GLU A 213 10.73 3.44 5.96
N VAL A 214 9.85 4.34 5.58
CA VAL A 214 9.69 5.66 6.18
C VAL A 214 8.32 5.72 6.83
N THR A 215 8.27 5.84 8.15
CA THR A 215 7.02 6.02 8.90
C THR A 215 6.91 7.46 9.38
N GLY A 216 5.77 8.10 9.14
CA GLY A 216 5.45 9.43 9.61
C GLY A 216 4.12 9.42 10.36
N ALA A 217 4.01 10.24 11.40
CA ALA A 217 2.77 10.36 12.17
C ALA A 217 2.48 11.82 12.54
N ALA A 218 1.20 12.15 12.60
CA ALA A 218 0.68 13.44 13.05
C ALA A 218 -0.67 13.24 13.75
N LEU A 219 -1.08 14.22 14.57
CA LEU A 219 -2.36 14.22 15.29
C LEU A 219 -2.61 12.94 16.11
N GLN A 220 -1.57 12.39 16.74
CA GLN A 220 -1.64 11.15 17.53
C GLN A 220 -2.21 11.38 18.94
N GLU A 221 -1.98 12.55 19.53
CA GLU A 221 -2.45 12.87 20.89
C GLU A 221 -3.65 13.80 20.91
N LYS A 222 -3.77 14.68 19.90
CA LYS A 222 -4.81 15.70 19.83
C LYS A 222 -5.46 15.73 18.46
N GLU A 223 -6.78 15.69 18.45
CA GLU A 223 -7.56 15.85 17.24
C GLU A 223 -7.51 17.27 16.69
N PHE A 224 -7.58 17.38 15.36
CA PHE A 224 -7.80 18.64 14.67
C PHE A 224 -9.28 18.73 14.26
N SER A 225 -9.95 19.83 14.58
CA SER A 225 -11.36 20.02 14.27
C SER A 225 -11.60 21.24 13.39
N LEU A 226 -12.37 21.09 12.31
CA LEU A 226 -12.73 22.18 11.41
C LEU A 226 -14.13 21.93 10.80
N PHE A 227 -15.00 22.95 10.80
CA PHE A 227 -16.37 22.89 10.25
C PHE A 227 -17.22 21.68 10.70
N GLY A 228 -17.01 21.22 11.94
CA GLY A 228 -17.71 20.05 12.49
C GLY A 228 -17.07 18.71 12.16
N PHE A 229 -16.03 18.67 11.32
CA PHE A 229 -15.21 17.50 11.06
C PHE A 229 -14.04 17.42 12.03
N ARG A 230 -13.66 16.20 12.39
CA ARG A 230 -12.58 15.88 13.32
C ARG A 230 -11.64 14.89 12.68
N PHE A 231 -10.36 15.23 12.67
CA PHE A 231 -9.27 14.45 12.10
C PHE A 231 -8.34 13.99 13.23
N PHE A 232 -7.96 12.72 13.20
CA PHE A 232 -7.11 12.12 14.21
C PHE A 232 -6.24 11.02 13.61
N ASP A 233 -5.14 10.67 14.29
CA ASP A 233 -4.30 9.52 13.98
C ASP A 233 -3.87 9.44 12.50
N ILE A 234 -3.24 10.52 12.03
CA ILE A 234 -2.70 10.54 10.67
C ILE A 234 -1.38 9.78 10.68
N ARG A 235 -1.27 8.73 9.87
CA ARG A 235 -0.05 7.94 9.72
C ARG A 235 0.28 7.77 8.25
N THR A 236 1.55 7.68 7.92
CA THR A 236 2.02 7.38 6.56
C THR A 236 3.16 6.39 6.66
N ILE A 237 3.11 5.34 5.85
CA ILE A 237 4.15 4.33 5.73
C ILE A 237 4.55 4.29 4.26
N LEU A 238 5.82 4.60 3.99
CA LEU A 238 6.40 4.51 2.66
C LEU A 238 7.40 3.35 2.66
N ASN A 239 7.28 2.45 1.70
CA ASN A 239 8.19 1.32 1.51
C ASN A 239 8.81 1.40 0.13
N MET A 240 10.12 1.58 0.07
CA MET A 240 10.92 1.60 -1.16
C MET A 240 11.80 0.37 -1.20
N SER A 241 11.83 -0.34 -2.33
CA SER A 241 12.69 -1.51 -2.53
C SER A 241 13.78 -1.21 -3.56
N PHE A 242 14.96 -1.75 -3.30
CA PHE A 242 16.14 -1.63 -4.17
C PHE A 242 16.84 -2.98 -4.34
N GLU A 243 17.65 -3.12 -5.38
CA GLU A 243 18.51 -4.30 -5.55
C GLU A 243 19.35 -4.56 -4.29
N LYS A 244 19.54 -5.83 -3.97
CA LYS A 244 20.27 -6.26 -2.77
C LYS A 244 21.71 -5.76 -2.78
N GLY A 245 22.15 -5.17 -1.66
CA GLY A 245 23.53 -4.70 -1.49
C GLY A 245 23.89 -3.53 -2.40
N SER A 246 22.90 -2.93 -3.05
CA SER A 246 23.08 -1.80 -3.95
C SER A 246 23.30 -0.48 -3.20
N GLY A 247 23.65 0.55 -3.95
CA GLY A 247 23.73 1.92 -3.43
C GLY A 247 22.37 2.57 -3.19
N LYS A 248 21.27 1.84 -3.39
CA LYS A 248 19.88 2.33 -3.25
C LYS A 248 19.61 3.59 -4.06
N ASN A 249 20.10 3.60 -5.30
CA ASN A 249 19.91 4.71 -6.23
C ASN A 249 18.79 4.39 -7.24
N LEU A 250 18.45 5.36 -8.09
CA LEU A 250 17.38 5.23 -9.09
C LEU A 250 17.57 4.07 -10.08
N LYS A 251 18.80 3.62 -10.35
CA LYS A 251 19.07 2.47 -11.22
C LYS A 251 18.71 1.15 -10.56
N ASP A 252 18.83 1.11 -9.25
CA ASP A 252 18.61 -0.09 -8.44
C ASP A 252 17.17 -0.15 -7.92
N PHE A 253 16.32 0.81 -8.28
CA PHE A 253 14.98 1.00 -7.72
C PHE A 253 13.99 -0.01 -8.27
N LEU A 254 13.35 -0.78 -7.39
CA LEU A 254 12.50 -1.92 -7.76
C LEU A 254 11.01 -1.70 -7.48
N GLU A 255 10.63 -1.00 -6.40
CA GLU A 255 9.23 -0.80 -6.03
C GLU A 255 9.05 0.40 -5.11
N TYR A 256 7.90 1.06 -5.19
CA TYR A 256 7.44 2.04 -4.21
C TYR A 256 6.01 1.72 -3.76
N ASN A 257 5.77 1.78 -2.45
CA ASN A 257 4.46 1.55 -1.85
C ASN A 257 4.22 2.63 -0.79
N GLU A 258 3.06 3.27 -0.82
CA GLU A 258 2.64 4.29 0.14
C GLU A 258 1.28 3.93 0.71
N VAL A 259 1.21 3.83 2.04
CA VAL A 259 -0.04 3.66 2.78
C VAL A 259 -0.23 4.87 3.68
N ALA A 260 -1.34 5.59 3.52
CA ALA A 260 -1.68 6.74 4.35
C ALA A 260 -2.99 6.48 5.07
N PHE A 261 -3.00 6.65 6.40
CA PHE A 261 -4.13 6.44 7.28
C PHE A 261 -4.62 7.79 7.80
N VAL A 262 -5.93 7.95 7.91
CA VAL A 262 -6.56 9.05 8.64
C VAL A 262 -7.84 8.56 9.30
N LYS A 263 -8.04 8.93 10.58
CA LYS A 263 -9.34 8.80 11.24
C LYS A 263 -10.11 10.10 11.06
N LEU A 264 -11.30 10.00 10.48
CA LEU A 264 -12.19 11.12 10.20
C LEU A 264 -13.57 10.84 10.75
N LYS A 265 -14.20 11.87 11.32
CA LYS A 265 -15.65 11.88 11.54
C LYS A 265 -16.23 13.27 11.48
N HIS A 266 -17.51 13.37 11.19
CA HIS A 266 -18.29 14.53 11.59
C HIS A 266 -18.69 14.40 13.07
N LYS A 267 -18.85 15.53 13.78
CA LYS A 267 -19.20 15.56 15.21
C LYS A 267 -20.51 14.88 15.59
N SER A 268 -21.39 14.59 14.62
CA SER A 268 -22.62 13.82 14.83
C SER A 268 -22.40 12.31 14.80
N GLU A 269 -21.27 11.85 14.28
CA GLU A 269 -20.93 10.43 14.27
C GLU A 269 -20.31 10.03 15.61
N PRO A 270 -20.76 8.92 16.24
CA PRO A 270 -20.22 8.49 17.52
C PRO A 270 -18.75 8.06 17.36
N ASN A 271 -18.45 7.32 16.30
CA ASN A 271 -17.15 6.70 16.05
C ASN A 271 -16.39 7.37 14.89
N TYR A 272 -15.08 7.19 14.86
CA TYR A 272 -14.28 7.59 13.69
C TYR A 272 -14.39 6.54 12.59
N ASN A 273 -14.41 7.02 11.35
CA ASN A 273 -14.17 6.21 10.17
C ASN A 273 -12.68 6.26 9.83
N GLN A 274 -12.12 5.10 9.51
CA GLN A 274 -10.73 5.00 9.08
C GLN A 274 -10.68 5.02 7.55
N ILE A 275 -10.09 6.08 6.99
CA ILE A 275 -9.79 6.15 5.56
C ILE A 275 -8.33 5.77 5.37
N ILE A 276 -8.08 4.84 4.45
CA ILE A 276 -6.73 4.39 4.11
C ILE A 276 -6.54 4.52 2.61
N LEU A 277 -5.44 5.16 2.21
CA LEU A 277 -5.05 5.35 0.82
C LEU A 277 -3.81 4.51 0.56
N TYR A 278 -3.86 3.72 -0.51
CA TYR A 278 -2.77 2.87 -0.97
C TYR A 278 -2.31 3.35 -2.34
N ASN A 279 -1.01 3.52 -2.55
CA ASN A 279 -0.43 3.95 -3.82
C ASN A 279 0.84 3.15 -4.08
N ASN A 280 0.82 2.32 -5.11
CA ASN A 280 1.89 1.39 -5.42
C ASN A 280 2.42 1.67 -6.82
N PHE A 281 3.74 1.56 -6.99
CA PHE A 281 4.43 1.73 -8.25
C PHE A 281 5.44 0.61 -8.47
N TYR A 282 5.44 0.10 -9.70
CA TYR A 282 6.24 -1.02 -10.15
C TYR A 282 6.94 -0.61 -11.45
N PRO A 283 8.21 -0.16 -11.38
CA PRO A 283 9.04 0.11 -12.56
C PRO A 283 9.04 -1.08 -13.53
N THR A 284 8.95 -0.78 -14.82
CA THR A 284 9.08 -1.75 -15.91
C THR A 284 10.20 -1.38 -16.87
N GLU A 285 10.50 -0.08 -17.00
CA GLU A 285 11.56 0.41 -17.87
C GLU A 285 12.37 1.52 -17.20
N LEU A 286 13.68 1.52 -17.47
CA LEU A 286 14.62 2.56 -17.10
C LEU A 286 15.32 3.07 -18.37
N ASP A 287 15.31 4.38 -18.56
CA ASP A 287 15.95 5.01 -19.72
C ASP A 287 16.75 6.26 -19.32
N PHE A 288 17.75 6.57 -20.15
CA PHE A 288 18.62 7.73 -20.01
C PHE A 288 18.50 8.58 -21.27
N SER A 289 17.91 9.78 -21.13
CA SER A 289 17.59 10.66 -22.24
C SER A 289 17.96 12.11 -21.99
N ASN A 290 18.27 12.83 -23.07
CA ASN A 290 18.43 14.28 -23.06
C ASN A 290 17.12 15.03 -23.28
N SER A 291 16.09 14.33 -23.77
CA SER A 291 14.72 14.83 -23.87
C SER A 291 13.92 14.40 -22.63
N ASN A 292 12.97 15.24 -22.23
CA ASN A 292 11.98 14.95 -21.20
C ASN A 292 10.55 15.10 -21.73
N ASP A 293 10.39 15.14 -23.05
CA ASP A 293 9.07 15.22 -23.69
C ASP A 293 8.44 13.83 -23.72
N ILE A 294 7.44 13.63 -22.85
CA ILE A 294 6.70 12.39 -22.70
C ILE A 294 5.22 12.73 -22.87
N GLU A 295 4.55 12.07 -23.81
CA GLU A 295 3.11 12.21 -23.98
C GLU A 295 2.41 11.89 -22.65
N SER A 296 1.55 12.79 -22.19
CA SER A 296 0.86 12.62 -20.93
C SER A 296 -0.59 13.08 -21.03
N VAL A 297 -1.42 12.45 -20.21
CA VAL A 297 -2.82 12.79 -20.03
C VAL A 297 -3.07 13.24 -18.60
N LYS A 298 -4.07 14.11 -18.40
CA LYS A 298 -4.49 14.49 -17.06
C LYS A 298 -5.13 13.28 -16.38
N PHE A 299 -4.64 12.94 -15.18
CA PHE A 299 -5.26 11.93 -14.32
C PHE A 299 -6.57 12.46 -13.71
N ASP A 300 -7.66 12.17 -14.40
CA ASP A 300 -9.03 12.54 -14.06
C ASP A 300 -9.72 11.35 -13.39
N LYS A 301 -10.36 11.57 -12.25
CA LYS A 301 -10.88 10.48 -11.40
C LYS A 301 -12.30 10.09 -11.79
N GLU A 302 -12.92 10.84 -12.70
CA GLU A 302 -14.31 10.66 -13.14
C GLU A 302 -14.42 9.91 -14.47
N LYS A 303 -13.29 9.49 -15.04
CA LYS A 303 -13.21 8.78 -16.32
C LYS A 303 -11.99 7.88 -16.36
N SER A 304 -11.95 6.96 -17.31
CA SER A 304 -10.75 6.24 -17.69
C SER A 304 -10.13 6.90 -18.93
N ASN A 305 -8.83 6.71 -19.15
CA ASN A 305 -8.17 7.12 -20.39
C ASN A 305 -7.08 6.11 -20.74
N TYR A 306 -7.33 5.30 -21.76
CA TYR A 306 -6.34 4.34 -22.24
C TYR A 306 -6.53 4.03 -23.73
N LYS A 307 -5.41 3.73 -24.38
CA LYS A 307 -5.34 3.34 -25.79
C LYS A 307 -5.16 1.83 -25.94
N THR A 308 -4.49 1.18 -24.98
CA THR A 308 -4.20 -0.27 -24.99
C THR A 308 -4.78 -0.97 -23.77
N GLN A 309 -4.92 -2.29 -23.84
CA GLN A 309 -5.38 -3.11 -22.71
C GLN A 309 -4.22 -3.56 -21.82
N TYR A 310 -3.40 -2.60 -21.34
CA TYR A 310 -2.16 -2.88 -20.61
C TYR A 310 -2.35 -3.77 -19.37
N TRP A 311 -3.55 -3.77 -18.77
CA TRP A 311 -3.86 -4.61 -17.61
C TRP A 311 -3.99 -6.10 -17.92
N LYS A 312 -4.01 -6.48 -19.21
CA LYS A 312 -4.00 -7.88 -19.64
C LYS A 312 -2.58 -8.45 -19.69
N GLU A 313 -1.55 -7.62 -19.56
CA GLU A 313 -0.17 -8.09 -19.51
C GLU A 313 0.02 -8.97 -18.26
N PRO A 314 0.63 -10.17 -18.38
CA PRO A 314 0.76 -11.09 -17.26
C PRO A 314 1.58 -10.59 -16.07
N SER A 315 2.35 -9.52 -16.23
CA SER A 315 3.14 -8.87 -15.19
C SER A 315 2.43 -7.66 -14.57
N PHE A 316 1.24 -7.30 -15.03
CA PHE A 316 0.50 -6.18 -14.47
C PHE A 316 0.01 -6.50 -13.04
N PRO A 317 0.30 -5.62 -12.04
CA PRO A 317 -0.06 -5.83 -10.64
C PRO A 317 -1.55 -5.55 -10.40
N ASN A 318 -2.39 -6.48 -10.86
CA ASN A 318 -3.83 -6.29 -11.01
C ASN A 318 -4.63 -6.58 -9.72
N MET A 319 -4.78 -5.57 -8.86
CA MET A 319 -5.69 -5.64 -7.71
C MET A 319 -7.17 -5.59 -8.10
N GLN A 320 -7.51 -5.13 -9.31
CA GLN A 320 -8.90 -5.03 -9.74
C GLN A 320 -9.58 -6.41 -9.78
N THR A 321 -8.87 -7.47 -10.20
CA THR A 321 -9.45 -8.82 -10.21
C THR A 321 -9.75 -9.33 -8.80
N ILE A 322 -8.90 -9.00 -7.82
CA ILE A 322 -9.14 -9.33 -6.41
C ILE A 322 -10.39 -8.59 -5.92
N PHE A 323 -10.45 -7.27 -6.11
CA PHE A 323 -11.61 -6.49 -5.69
C PHE A 323 -12.91 -6.93 -6.38
N SER A 324 -12.90 -7.14 -7.70
CA SER A 324 -14.07 -7.62 -8.43
C SER A 324 -14.54 -9.02 -8.00
N SER A 325 -13.68 -9.86 -7.42
CA SER A 325 -14.13 -11.13 -6.84
C SER A 325 -15.08 -10.96 -5.65
N PHE A 326 -14.94 -9.85 -4.91
CA PHE A 326 -15.79 -9.50 -3.76
C PHE A 326 -16.97 -8.60 -4.16
N PHE A 327 -16.72 -7.59 -4.99
CA PHE A 327 -17.71 -6.56 -5.31
C PHE A 327 -18.47 -6.81 -6.63
N LYS A 328 -18.00 -7.75 -7.46
CA LYS A 328 -18.67 -8.17 -8.72
C LYS A 328 -19.14 -6.96 -9.54
N ASP A 329 -20.44 -6.87 -9.81
CA ASP A 329 -21.07 -5.83 -10.63
C ASP A 329 -21.18 -4.46 -9.93
N ASP A 330 -20.91 -4.41 -8.62
CA ASP A 330 -20.93 -3.17 -7.84
C ASP A 330 -19.66 -2.33 -8.08
N LEU A 331 -18.55 -2.93 -8.53
CA LEU A 331 -17.33 -2.19 -8.88
C LEU A 331 -17.28 -1.93 -10.39
N LYS A 332 -17.61 -0.70 -10.80
CA LYS A 332 -17.71 -0.32 -12.21
C LYS A 332 -16.55 0.55 -12.66
N GLU A 333 -16.00 0.20 -13.81
CA GLU A 333 -15.07 1.06 -14.52
C GLU A 333 -15.79 2.33 -14.98
N GLN A 334 -15.13 3.47 -14.84
CA GLN A 334 -15.58 4.75 -15.40
C GLN A 334 -15.35 4.77 -16.91
N GLU A 335 -16.18 5.54 -17.62
CA GLU A 335 -16.15 5.62 -19.08
C GLU A 335 -14.74 5.97 -19.60
N ASN A 336 -14.23 5.19 -20.57
CA ASN A 336 -12.97 5.51 -21.24
C ASN A 336 -13.16 6.65 -22.25
N LYS A 337 -12.63 7.84 -21.93
CA LYS A 337 -12.62 8.99 -22.84
C LYS A 337 -11.23 9.14 -23.43
N LYS A 338 -11.08 8.66 -24.66
CA LYS A 338 -9.82 8.69 -25.43
C LYS A 338 -9.39 10.10 -25.79
#